data_AF-A0A348UQ27-F1
#
_entry.id   AF-A0A348UQ27-F1
#
_cell.length_a   1.000
_cell.length_b   1.000
_cell.length_c   1.000
_cell.angle_alpha   90.00
_cell.angle_beta   90.00
_cell.angle_gamma   90.00
#
_symmetry.space_group_name_H-M   'P 1'
#
loop_
_entity.id
_entity.type
_entity.pdbx_description
1 polymer ?
#
loop_
_entity_poly.entity_id
_entity_poly.type
_entity_poly.pdbx_seq_one_letter_code
_entity_poly.pdbx_strand_id
1 'polypeptide(L)'
;PGASEKLRLLLTRDEDVHGEFDSRVPAEEGQEDTRLGFRYNLSERQRSKLDLDATVRANFTTLNPVLRARYRHVDPLSRDTFLRFTQIGFWEGEDGYGATTRADWEWYRTFDTQYRYTAQGTWSEATDGIEWRTG
;
A
#
# COMPACT_ATOMS: atom_id res chain seq x y z
N PRO A 1 -15.21 7.35 -18.20
CA PRO A 1 -16.07 7.89 -17.11
C PRO A 1 -16.42 6.79 -16.10
N GLY A 2 -16.34 7.11 -14.80
CA GLY A 2 -16.69 6.17 -13.72
C GLY A 2 -15.80 6.38 -12.51
N ALA A 3 -15.91 7.53 -11.82
CA ALA A 3 -15.40 7.62 -10.46
C ALA A 3 -16.39 6.85 -9.56
N SER A 4 -16.00 5.68 -9.06
CA SER A 4 -16.75 4.99 -8.02
C SER A 4 -16.26 5.51 -6.67
N GLU A 5 -16.91 6.54 -6.15
CA GLU A 5 -16.60 7.11 -4.83
C GLU A 5 -17.04 6.12 -3.75
N LYS A 6 -16.08 5.57 -2.99
CA LYS A 6 -16.35 4.64 -1.89
C LYS A 6 -15.54 5.02 -0.65
N LEU A 7 -16.27 5.34 0.41
CA LEU A 7 -15.76 5.59 1.76
C LEU A 7 -15.71 4.28 2.54
N ARG A 8 -14.61 4.01 3.26
CA ARG A 8 -14.55 2.87 4.19
C ARG A 8 -13.93 3.33 5.51
N LEU A 9 -14.67 3.14 6.59
CA LEU A 9 -14.19 3.29 7.97
C LEU A 9 -13.78 1.92 8.48
N LEU A 10 -12.60 1.82 9.09
CA LEU A 10 -12.10 0.58 9.69
C LEU A 10 -11.71 0.84 11.14
N LEU A 11 -12.35 0.08 12.03
CA LEU A 11 -12.04 0.06 13.46
C LEU A 11 -11.54 -1.34 13.77
N THR A 12 -10.26 -1.47 14.13
CA THR A 12 -9.67 -2.77 14.48
C THR A 12 -9.03 -2.67 15.85
N ARG A 13 -9.48 -3.55 16.75
CA ARG A 13 -8.82 -3.88 18.02
C ARG A 13 -8.22 -5.27 17.81
N ASP A 14 -6.95 -5.43 18.19
CA ASP A 14 -6.07 -6.52 17.72
C ASP A 14 -6.49 -7.90 18.27
N GLU A 15 -7.46 -8.55 17.62
CA GLU A 15 -7.59 -10.02 17.55
C GLU A 15 -7.85 -10.52 16.10
N ASP A 16 -8.12 -9.62 15.13
CA ASP A 16 -8.50 -9.98 13.75
C ASP A 16 -7.65 -9.25 12.69
N VAL A 17 -6.33 -9.49 12.65
CA VAL A 17 -5.46 -8.92 11.61
C VAL A 17 -5.55 -9.71 10.30
N HIS A 18 -6.70 -9.62 9.63
CA HIS A 18 -6.85 -9.99 8.22
C HIS A 18 -7.71 -8.96 7.48
N GLY A 19 -7.29 -7.70 7.55
CA GLY A 19 -7.81 -6.61 6.72
C GLY A 19 -6.72 -6.09 5.80
N GLU A 20 -7.00 -6.04 4.50
CA GLU A 20 -6.13 -5.64 3.38
C GLU A 20 -5.69 -4.16 3.43
N PHE A 21 -5.04 -3.75 4.53
CA PHE A 21 -4.00 -2.75 4.52
C PHE A 21 -2.71 -3.53 4.31
N ASP A 22 -2.24 -3.53 3.08
CA ASP A 22 -0.95 -4.06 2.68
C ASP A 22 0.11 -3.74 3.75
N SER A 23 0.50 -4.77 4.50
CA SER A 23 1.32 -4.77 5.72
C SER A 23 2.79 -4.44 5.44
N ARG A 24 3.04 -3.50 4.53
CA ARG A 24 4.38 -3.13 4.05
C ARG A 24 5.05 -2.04 4.88
N VAL A 25 4.37 -1.49 5.88
CA VAL A 25 5.01 -0.88 7.04
C VAL A 25 5.10 -1.98 8.09
N PRO A 26 6.30 -2.34 8.57
CA PRO A 26 6.42 -3.32 9.65
C PRO A 26 5.54 -2.86 10.81
N ALA A 27 4.56 -3.66 11.20
CA ALA A 27 4.03 -3.50 12.54
C ALA A 27 5.17 -3.89 13.47
N GLU A 28 5.64 -2.97 14.31
CA GLU A 28 6.47 -3.38 15.44
C GLU A 28 5.62 -4.33 16.30
N GLU A 29 6.04 -5.59 16.34
CA GLU A 29 5.39 -6.62 17.14
C GLU A 29 5.60 -6.30 18.63
N GLY A 30 4.52 -6.15 19.39
CA GLY A 30 4.59 -6.27 20.86
C GLY A 30 3.83 -5.25 21.72
N GLN A 31 3.09 -4.29 21.17
CA GLN A 31 2.28 -3.35 21.97
C GLN A 31 0.80 -3.35 21.59
N GLU A 32 -0.06 -3.30 22.62
CA GLU A 32 -1.52 -3.20 22.50
C GLU A 32 -1.92 -1.84 21.88
N ASP A 33 -1.77 -1.73 20.55
CA ASP A 33 -2.08 -0.52 19.82
C ASP A 33 -3.52 -0.55 19.31
N THR A 34 -4.33 0.42 19.74
CA THR A 34 -5.61 0.69 19.07
C THR A 34 -5.34 1.41 17.75
N ARG A 35 -5.91 0.90 16.64
CA ARG A 35 -5.77 1.51 15.32
C ARG A 35 -7.12 2.02 14.81
N LEU A 36 -7.17 3.31 14.51
CA LEU A 36 -8.30 3.97 13.87
C LEU A 36 -7.93 4.36 12.46
N GLY A 37 -8.55 3.74 11.46
CA GLY A 37 -8.21 3.93 10.06
C GLY A 37 -9.39 4.41 9.22
N PHE A 38 -9.09 5.30 8.29
CA PHE A 38 -10.01 5.80 7.28
C PHE A 38 -9.38 5.64 5.90
N ARG A 39 -10.13 5.09 4.96
CA ARG A 39 -9.73 4.96 3.55
C ARG A 39 -10.75 5.63 2.64
N TYR A 40 -10.24 6.41 1.69
CA TYR A 40 -11.01 7.07 0.65
C TYR A 40 -10.50 6.68 -0.73
N ASN A 41 -11.37 6.08 -1.55
CA ASN A 41 -11.03 5.79 -2.95
C ASN A 41 -11.35 7.03 -3.80
N LEU A 42 -10.32 7.82 -4.12
CA LEU A 42 -10.44 9.04 -4.93
C LEU A 42 -10.89 8.74 -6.37
N SER A 43 -10.31 7.70 -6.98
CA SER A 43 -10.68 7.31 -8.33
C SER A 43 -10.39 5.84 -8.58
N GLU A 44 -11.26 5.22 -9.38
CA GLU A 44 -11.08 3.88 -9.90
C GLU A 44 -11.45 3.89 -11.37
N ARG A 45 -10.46 3.69 -12.23
CA ARG A 45 -10.61 3.56 -13.68
C ARG A 45 -10.25 2.14 -14.07
N GLN A 46 -10.57 1.74 -15.31
CA GLN A 46 -10.31 0.40 -15.82
C GLN A 46 -8.86 -0.09 -15.59
N ARG A 47 -7.89 0.82 -15.67
CA ARG A 47 -6.45 0.51 -15.55
C ARG A 47 -5.76 1.20 -14.38
N SER A 48 -6.43 2.05 -13.62
CA SER A 48 -5.77 2.84 -12.57
C SER A 48 -6.65 3.03 -11.36
N LYS A 49 -6.04 3.08 -10.19
CA LYS A 49 -6.71 3.36 -8.93
C LYS A 49 -5.89 4.34 -8.11
N LEU A 50 -6.58 5.29 -7.48
CA LEU A 50 -6.00 6.22 -6.52
C LEU A 50 -6.80 6.12 -5.22
N ASP A 51 -6.11 5.80 -4.13
CA ASP A 51 -6.66 5.76 -2.77
C ASP A 51 -5.83 6.61 -1.81
N LEU A 52 -6.51 7.22 -0.84
CA LEU A 52 -5.94 7.90 0.31
C LEU A 52 -6.32 7.17 1.58
N ASP A 53 -5.36 7.03 2.48
CA ASP A 53 -5.54 6.46 3.80
C ASP A 53 -5.06 7.45 4.86
N ALA A 54 -5.80 7.52 5.96
CA ALA A 54 -5.40 8.21 7.18
C ALA A 54 -5.64 7.25 8.35
N THR A 55 -4.59 6.93 9.09
CA THR A 55 -4.65 6.02 10.23
C THR A 55 -4.02 6.71 11.43
N VAL A 56 -4.56 6.48 12.62
CA VAL A 56 -3.91 6.85 13.88
C VAL A 56 -3.65 5.58 14.66
N ARG A 57 -2.39 5.38 15.04
CA ARG A 57 -1.96 4.35 15.96
C ARG A 57 -1.89 4.96 17.35
N ALA A 58 -2.65 4.39 18.29
CA ALA A 58 -2.75 4.87 19.66
C ALA A 58 -2.35 3.76 20.62
N ASN A 59 -1.35 4.01 21.45
CA ASN A 59 -1.10 3.24 22.66
C ASN A 59 -1.43 4.10 23.90
N PHE A 60 -1.23 3.57 25.10
CA PHE A 60 -1.56 4.29 26.34
C PHE A 60 -0.81 5.63 26.53
N THR A 61 0.30 5.85 25.82
CA THR A 61 1.22 6.98 26.06
C THR A 61 1.46 7.85 24.82
N THR A 62 1.25 7.31 23.61
CA THR A 62 1.67 7.91 22.34
C THR A 62 0.59 7.78 21.28
N LEU A 63 0.45 8.82 20.46
CA LEU A 63 -0.38 8.87 19.26
C LEU A 63 0.53 9.09 18.05
N ASN A 64 0.58 8.12 17.13
CA ASN A 64 1.34 8.22 15.89
C ASN A 64 0.39 8.22 14.68
N PRO A 65 0.11 9.39 14.08
CA PRO A 65 -0.69 9.50 12.87
C PRO A 65 0.10 9.08 11.62
N VAL A 66 -0.59 8.45 10.69
CA VAL A 66 -0.06 7.96 9.42
C VAL A 66 -0.98 8.41 8.29
N LEU A 67 -0.43 9.10 7.29
CA LEU A 67 -1.11 9.48 6.07
C LEU A 67 -0.48 8.76 4.88
N ARG A 68 -1.30 8.30 3.94
CA ARG A 68 -0.82 7.54 2.78
C ARG A 68 -1.64 7.85 1.54
N ALA A 69 -0.97 7.98 0.42
CA ALA A 69 -1.58 8.04 -0.90
C ALA A 69 -1.00 6.93 -1.77
N ARG A 70 -1.87 6.13 -2.37
CA ARG A 70 -1.48 5.03 -3.25
C ARG A 70 -2.06 5.24 -4.63
N TYR A 71 -1.18 5.27 -5.62
CA TYR A 71 -1.54 5.16 -7.03
C TYR A 71 -1.14 3.79 -7.56
N ARG A 72 -2.07 3.10 -8.22
CA ARG A 72 -1.82 1.83 -8.91
C ARG A 72 -2.22 1.98 -10.36
N HIS A 73 -1.39 1.52 -11.28
CA HIS A 73 -1.67 1.44 -12.71
C HIS A 73 -1.35 0.05 -13.23
N VAL A 74 -2.19 -0.51 -14.09
CA VAL A 74 -1.98 -1.80 -14.76
C VAL A 74 -1.99 -1.56 -16.26
N ASP A 75 -0.87 -1.83 -16.90
CA ASP A 75 -0.70 -1.70 -18.33
C ASP A 75 -0.56 -3.07 -19.00
N PRO A 76 -1.50 -3.48 -19.86
CA PRO A 76 -1.36 -4.67 -20.69
C PRO A 76 -0.36 -4.39 -21.81
N LEU A 77 0.85 -4.94 -21.68
CA LEU A 77 1.89 -4.85 -22.70
C LEU A 77 1.59 -5.75 -23.90
N SER A 78 0.87 -6.86 -23.65
CA SER A 78 0.39 -7.79 -24.67
C SER A 78 -0.92 -8.45 -24.20
N ARG A 79 -1.40 -9.49 -24.89
CA ARG A 79 -2.57 -10.29 -24.44
C ARG A 79 -2.28 -11.06 -23.15
N ASP A 80 -1.03 -11.47 -22.97
CA ASP A 80 -0.60 -12.39 -21.92
C ASP A 80 0.47 -11.76 -21.01
N THR A 81 0.80 -10.48 -21.21
CA THR A 81 1.84 -9.78 -20.46
C THR A 81 1.29 -8.48 -19.89
N PHE A 82 1.52 -8.26 -18.60
CA PHE A 82 1.04 -7.09 -17.87
C PHE A 82 2.16 -6.47 -17.04
N LEU A 83 2.16 -5.16 -16.95
CA LEU A 83 2.98 -4.40 -16.03
C LEU A 83 2.07 -3.71 -15.02
N ARG A 84 2.27 -3.98 -13.74
CA ARG A 84 1.60 -3.26 -12.66
C ARG A 84 2.59 -2.33 -11.98
N PHE A 85 2.32 -1.05 -12.06
CA PHE A 85 3.04 -0.01 -11.35
C PHE A 85 2.25 0.40 -10.12
N THR A 86 2.90 0.45 -8.95
CA THR A 86 2.32 1.00 -7.72
C THR A 86 3.27 2.02 -7.12
N GLN A 87 2.78 3.24 -6.93
CA GLN A 87 3.44 4.29 -6.17
C GLN A 87 2.69 4.51 -4.87
N ILE A 88 3.42 4.57 -3.77
CA ILE A 88 2.90 4.95 -2.47
C ILE A 88 3.73 6.12 -1.98
N GLY A 89 3.09 7.21 -1.57
CA GLY A 89 3.68 8.24 -0.73
C GLY A 89 3.06 8.15 0.65
N PHE A 90 3.85 8.28 1.69
CA PHE A 90 3.37 8.22 3.06
C PHE A 90 4.10 9.21 3.96
N TRP A 91 3.44 9.55 5.06
CA TRP A 91 4.00 10.33 6.15
C TRP A 91 3.56 9.70 7.47
N GLU A 92 4.51 9.51 8.37
CA GLU A 92 4.31 8.98 9.72
C GLU A 92 4.77 10.05 10.72
N GLY A 93 4.00 10.27 11.78
CA GLY A 93 4.26 11.36 12.72
C GLY A 93 5.63 11.28 13.38
N GLU A 94 6.09 10.07 13.68
CA GLU A 94 7.39 9.83 14.32
C GLU A 94 8.53 9.63 13.31
N ASP A 95 8.25 9.03 12.15
CA ASP A 95 9.26 8.57 11.18
C ASP A 95 9.40 9.46 9.94
N GLY A 96 8.52 10.44 9.79
CA GLY A 96 8.57 11.41 8.69
C GLY A 96 8.04 10.86 7.37
N TYR A 97 8.56 11.40 6.27
CA TYR A 97 8.11 11.07 4.92
C TYR A 97 8.77 9.81 4.37
N GLY A 98 8.02 9.13 3.50
CA GLY A 98 8.58 8.07 2.68
C GLY A 98 7.79 7.82 1.40
N ALA A 99 8.40 7.05 0.52
CA ALA A 99 7.82 6.68 -0.76
C ALA A 99 8.24 5.27 -1.15
N THR A 100 7.27 4.46 -1.57
CA THR A 100 7.52 3.13 -2.13
C THR A 100 7.11 3.09 -3.59
N THR A 101 8.03 2.65 -4.44
CA THR A 101 7.80 2.36 -5.85
C THR A 101 7.85 0.85 -6.05
N ARG A 102 6.85 0.29 -6.72
CA ARG A 102 6.80 -1.14 -7.04
C ARG A 102 6.39 -1.34 -8.50
N ALA A 103 7.11 -2.23 -9.19
CA ALA A 103 6.77 -2.71 -10.51
C ALA A 103 6.65 -4.24 -10.48
N ASP A 104 5.49 -4.76 -10.87
CA ASP A 104 5.28 -6.19 -11.10
C ASP A 104 5.15 -6.43 -12.60
N TRP A 105 6.06 -7.21 -13.16
CA TRP A 105 5.94 -7.75 -14.51
C TRP A 105 5.33 -9.14 -14.43
N GLU A 106 4.19 -9.33 -15.05
CA GLU A 106 3.41 -10.57 -15.03
C GLU A 106 3.31 -11.12 -16.46
N TRP A 107 3.64 -12.40 -16.65
CA TRP A 107 3.53 -13.09 -17.94
C TRP A 107 2.83 -14.43 -17.79
N TYR A 108 1.77 -14.63 -18.56
CA TYR A 108 1.02 -15.87 -18.68
C TYR A 108 1.54 -16.64 -19.89
N ARG A 109 2.12 -17.83 -19.67
CA ARG A 109 2.59 -18.68 -20.78
C ARG A 109 1.48 -19.57 -21.31
N THR A 110 0.60 -20.00 -20.41
CA THR A 110 -0.60 -20.81 -20.62
C THR A 110 -1.66 -20.37 -19.60
N PHE A 111 -2.87 -20.93 -19.66
CA PHE A 111 -3.94 -20.60 -18.69
C PHE A 111 -3.62 -21.02 -17.24
N ASP A 112 -2.65 -21.92 -17.05
CA ASP A 112 -2.27 -22.51 -15.77
C ASP A 112 -0.88 -22.08 -15.27
N THR A 113 -0.05 -21.45 -16.13
CA THR A 113 1.31 -21.03 -15.76
C THR A 113 1.47 -19.52 -15.85
N GLN A 114 1.76 -18.90 -14.69
CA GLN A 114 2.07 -17.48 -14.57
C GLN A 114 3.48 -17.29 -14.00
N TYR A 115 4.25 -16.42 -14.65
CA TYR A 115 5.49 -15.86 -14.12
C TYR A 115 5.23 -14.46 -13.61
N ARG A 116 5.81 -14.12 -12.46
CA ARG A 116 5.82 -12.76 -11.93
C ARG A 116 7.24 -12.42 -11.51
N TYR A 117 7.68 -11.24 -11.92
CA TYR A 117 8.87 -10.60 -11.41
C TYR A 117 8.47 -9.28 -10.74
N THR A 118 8.93 -9.09 -9.51
CA THR A 118 8.66 -7.91 -8.69
C THR A 118 9.96 -7.15 -8.49
N ALA A 119 9.91 -5.83 -8.66
CA ALA A 119 10.94 -4.91 -8.18
C ALA A 119 10.30 -3.85 -7.30
N GLN A 120 10.89 -3.60 -6.14
CA GLN A 120 10.40 -2.63 -5.17
C GLN A 120 11.55 -1.82 -4.58
N GLY A 121 11.39 -0.50 -4.56
CA GLY A 121 12.27 0.42 -3.85
C GLY A 121 11.46 1.27 -2.85
N THR A 122 11.92 1.35 -1.62
CA THR A 122 11.36 2.23 -0.59
C THR A 122 12.41 3.22 -0.13
N TRP A 123 12.10 4.50 -0.17
CA TRP A 123 12.86 5.54 0.49
C TRP A 123 12.08 6.08 1.69
N SER A 124 12.74 6.35 2.81
CA SER A 124 12.13 7.06 3.95
C SER A 124 13.15 7.88 4.73
N GLU A 125 12.69 8.94 5.38
CA GLU A 125 13.50 9.77 6.27
C GLU A 125 14.06 8.96 7.46
N ALA A 126 13.26 8.03 8.01
CA ALA A 126 13.70 7.16 9.11
C ALA A 126 14.86 6.20 8.74
N THR A 127 14.98 5.79 7.48
CA THR A 127 16.05 4.87 7.04
C THR A 127 17.26 5.59 6.44
N ASP A 128 17.14 6.88 6.15
CA ASP A 128 18.17 7.71 5.47
C ASP A 128 18.73 7.04 4.21
N GLY A 129 17.87 6.37 3.44
CA GLY A 129 18.32 5.52 2.34
C GLY A 129 17.22 4.89 1.50
N ILE A 130 17.62 3.97 0.62
CA ILE A 130 16.72 3.19 -0.22
C ILE A 130 16.83 1.72 0.17
N GLU A 131 15.71 1.14 0.64
CA GLU A 131 15.55 -0.30 0.71
C GLU A 131 15.12 -0.85 -0.65
N TRP A 132 15.83 -1.87 -1.14
CA TRP A 132 15.53 -2.49 -2.44
C TRP A 132 15.23 -3.98 -2.28
N ARG A 133 14.18 -4.46 -2.96
CA ARG A 133 13.77 -5.87 -2.96
C ARG A 133 13.34 -6.30 -4.37
N THR A 134 13.79 -7.46 -4.81
CA THR A 134 13.39 -8.09 -6.08
C THR A 134 13.11 -9.57 -5.89
N GLY A 135 12.25 -10.15 -6.73
CA GLY A 135 11.90 -11.58 -6.67
C GLY A 135 10.85 -12.00 -7.67
#